data_AF-X0RPE3-F1
#
_entry.id   AF-X0RPE3-F1
#
_cell.length_a   1.000
_cell.length_b   1.000
_cell.length_c   1.000
_cell.angle_alpha   90.00
_cell.angle_beta   90.00
_cell.angle_gamma   90.00
#
_symmetry.space_group_name_H-M   'P 1'
#
loop_
_entity.id
_entity.type
_entity.pdbx_description
1 polymer ?
#
loop_
_entity_poly.entity_id
_entity_poly.type
_entity_poly.pdbx_seq_one_letter_code
_entity_poly.pdbx_strand_id
1 'polypeptide(L)'
;TWGNISVLDSETGLVYIKPSGMDYNEINIEDIIVVDKKEKIIEGFRKPSIEMPMHLSIYNARKDVGAIVHYHPIYSSVLAVTGFSLPGICEDFVQIVGEKVLCAKYALPGSEELAKNAVASLGDRKAVFLLNHGTLSVGKDMKEAMKVCYVVEKTAHIYILSKSVGKCRIIPEEDIKVMQDFAKNSYGKQ
;
A
#
# COMPACT_ATOMS: atom_id res chain seq x y z
N THR A 1 11.79 -13.87 -2.85
CA THR A 1 11.70 -12.40 -3.09
C THR A 1 10.96 -11.71 -1.95
N TRP A 2 11.32 -10.46 -1.64
CA TRP A 2 10.65 -9.67 -0.59
C TRP A 2 9.25 -9.19 -1.03
N GLY A 3 8.52 -8.60 -0.09
CA GLY A 3 7.15 -8.14 -0.29
C GLY A 3 6.13 -9.28 -0.13
N ASN A 4 4.88 -8.88 0.03
CA ASN A 4 3.77 -9.79 0.26
C ASN A 4 2.44 -9.13 -0.17
N ILE A 5 1.48 -9.98 -0.46
CA ILE A 5 0.19 -9.58 -1.03
C ILE A 5 -0.90 -10.33 -0.28
N SER A 6 -2.02 -9.66 -0.03
CA SER A 6 -3.24 -10.33 0.43
C SER A 6 -4.51 -9.74 -0.18
N VAL A 7 -5.58 -10.54 -0.15
CA VAL A 7 -6.94 -10.16 -0.53
C VAL A 7 -7.89 -10.55 0.60
N LEU A 8 -8.81 -9.65 0.93
CA LEU A 8 -9.94 -9.92 1.82
C LEU A 8 -11.14 -10.31 0.95
N ASP A 9 -11.70 -11.49 1.20
CA ASP A 9 -13.03 -11.82 0.73
C ASP A 9 -14.07 -11.15 1.65
N SER A 10 -14.84 -10.22 1.08
CA SER A 10 -15.86 -9.48 1.82
C SER A 10 -17.07 -10.33 2.21
N GLU A 11 -17.34 -11.42 1.49
CA GLU A 11 -18.50 -12.29 1.75
C GLU A 11 -18.23 -13.20 2.95
N THR A 12 -17.08 -13.85 2.99
CA THR A 12 -16.70 -14.76 4.08
C THR A 12 -15.96 -14.07 5.22
N GLY A 13 -15.36 -12.91 4.97
CA GLY A 13 -14.48 -12.21 5.92
C GLY A 13 -13.09 -12.81 6.05
N LEU A 14 -12.75 -13.80 5.21
CA LEU A 14 -11.45 -14.48 5.19
C LEU A 14 -10.41 -13.72 4.39
N VAL A 15 -9.15 -13.85 4.78
CA VAL A 15 -8.00 -13.20 4.14
C VAL A 15 -7.09 -14.25 3.53
N TYR A 16 -6.81 -14.10 2.24
CA TYR A 16 -5.89 -14.93 1.47
C TYR A 16 -4.55 -14.21 1.41
N ILE A 17 -3.48 -14.85 1.90
CA ILE A 17 -2.15 -14.22 2.00
C ILE A 17 -1.04 -15.13 1.44
N LYS A 18 -0.05 -14.49 0.82
CA LYS A 18 1.16 -15.12 0.31
C LYS A 18 1.90 -15.94 1.40
N PRO A 19 2.48 -17.10 1.06
CA PRO A 19 3.42 -17.79 1.94
C PRO A 19 4.72 -17.01 2.19
N SER A 20 5.31 -17.24 3.35
CA SER A 20 6.59 -16.65 3.75
C SER A 20 7.76 -17.24 2.97
N GLY A 21 8.69 -16.38 2.53
CA GLY A 21 9.99 -16.78 2.00
C GLY A 21 10.00 -17.41 0.60
N MET A 22 8.84 -17.60 -0.04
CA MET A 22 8.76 -18.20 -1.37
C MET A 22 8.94 -17.18 -2.49
N ASP A 23 9.56 -17.62 -3.59
CA ASP A 23 9.61 -16.86 -4.83
C ASP A 23 8.21 -16.74 -5.44
N TYR A 24 7.88 -15.60 -6.04
CA TYR A 24 6.58 -15.39 -6.67
C TYR A 24 6.34 -16.33 -7.85
N ASN A 25 7.38 -16.73 -8.57
CA ASN A 25 7.27 -17.62 -9.73
C ASN A 25 7.09 -19.10 -9.33
N GLU A 26 7.28 -19.45 -8.06
CA GLU A 26 7.16 -20.81 -7.53
C GLU A 26 5.86 -21.03 -6.73
N ILE A 27 5.10 -19.96 -6.47
CA ILE A 27 3.86 -20.03 -5.68
C ILE A 27 2.75 -20.59 -6.55
N ASN A 28 2.14 -21.67 -6.07
CA ASN A 28 0.92 -22.24 -6.64
C ASN A 28 -0.29 -21.90 -5.77
N ILE A 29 -1.48 -22.22 -6.26
CA ILE A 29 -2.75 -21.94 -5.56
C ILE A 29 -2.76 -22.64 -4.19
N GLU A 30 -2.22 -23.84 -4.11
CA GLU A 30 -2.19 -24.66 -2.90
C GLU A 30 -1.26 -24.09 -1.81
N ASP A 31 -0.30 -23.23 -2.19
CA ASP A 31 0.63 -22.60 -1.25
C ASP A 31 0.01 -21.38 -0.54
N ILE A 32 -1.16 -20.91 -0.98
CA ILE A 32 -1.85 -19.76 -0.38
C ILE A 32 -2.42 -20.14 0.99
N ILE A 33 -2.28 -19.22 1.95
CA ILE A 33 -2.80 -19.40 3.31
C ILE A 33 -4.08 -18.58 3.45
N VAL A 34 -5.10 -19.19 4.01
CA VAL A 34 -6.37 -18.54 4.35
C VAL A 34 -6.43 -18.35 5.86
N VAL A 35 -6.65 -17.12 6.29
CA VAL A 35 -6.71 -16.75 7.70
C VAL A 35 -7.98 -15.95 7.99
N ASP A 36 -8.44 -15.96 9.24
CA ASP A 36 -9.44 -15.00 9.70
C ASP A 36 -8.80 -13.67 10.15
N LYS A 37 -9.63 -12.68 10.48
CA LYS A 37 -9.16 -11.35 10.95
C LYS A 37 -8.55 -11.36 12.36
N LYS A 38 -8.54 -12.51 13.04
CA LYS A 38 -7.93 -12.75 14.36
C LYS A 38 -6.66 -13.60 14.26
N GLU A 39 -6.07 -13.67 13.07
CA GLU A 39 -4.82 -14.39 12.78
C GLU A 39 -4.94 -15.92 12.85
N LYS A 40 -6.15 -16.48 12.94
CA LYS A 40 -6.33 -17.93 12.93
C LYS A 40 -6.21 -18.46 11.50
N ILE A 41 -5.32 -19.42 11.30
CA ILE A 41 -5.23 -20.16 10.04
C ILE A 41 -6.47 -21.04 9.89
N ILE A 42 -7.20 -20.85 8.78
CA ILE A 42 -8.39 -21.60 8.40
C ILE A 42 -8.02 -22.69 7.39
N GLU A 43 -7.13 -22.37 6.43
CA GLU A 43 -6.66 -23.29 5.40
C GLU A 43 -5.20 -22.96 5.01
N GLY A 44 -4.47 -23.97 4.54
CA GLY A 44 -3.09 -23.85 4.07
C GLY A 44 -2.10 -24.63 4.94
N PHE A 45 -1.05 -25.15 4.30
CA PHE A 45 0.01 -25.91 4.97
C PHE A 45 1.34 -25.14 5.07
N ARG A 46 1.45 -24.02 4.35
CA ARG A 46 2.61 -23.12 4.40
C ARG A 46 2.52 -22.18 5.60
N LYS A 47 3.66 -21.57 5.94
CA LYS A 47 3.69 -20.48 6.91
C LYS A 47 3.25 -19.18 6.21
N PRO A 48 2.30 -18.40 6.77
CA PRO A 48 1.93 -17.11 6.22
C PRO A 48 3.10 -16.12 6.30
N SER A 49 3.07 -15.06 5.49
CA SER A 49 4.02 -13.95 5.59
C SER A 49 4.16 -13.45 7.03
N ILE A 50 5.38 -13.15 7.47
CA ILE A 50 5.63 -12.59 8.81
C ILE A 50 4.94 -11.24 9.03
N GLU A 51 4.54 -10.57 7.94
CA GLU A 51 3.86 -9.28 7.96
C GLU A 51 2.33 -9.38 7.89
N MET A 52 1.79 -10.60 8.01
CA MET A 52 0.35 -10.82 8.16
C MET A 52 -0.28 -9.91 9.22
N PRO A 53 0.32 -9.65 10.41
CA PRO A 53 -0.28 -8.75 11.40
C PRO A 53 -0.51 -7.33 10.87
N MET A 54 0.37 -6.83 10.00
CA MET A 54 0.20 -5.53 9.36
C MET A 54 -1.00 -5.52 8.40
N HIS A 55 -1.17 -6.57 7.59
CA HIS A 55 -2.30 -6.70 6.67
C HIS A 55 -3.64 -6.79 7.42
N LEU A 56 -3.70 -7.64 8.44
CA LEU A 56 -4.92 -7.85 9.24
C LEU A 56 -5.29 -6.59 10.03
N SER A 57 -4.32 -5.86 10.57
CA SER A 57 -4.54 -4.58 11.25
C SER A 57 -5.18 -3.55 10.32
N ILE A 58 -4.74 -3.48 9.05
CA ILE A 58 -5.33 -2.58 8.05
C ILE A 58 -6.75 -3.00 7.68
N TYR A 59 -7.02 -4.28 7.41
CA TYR A 59 -8.40 -4.75 7.13
C TYR A 59 -9.36 -4.55 8.31
N ASN A 60 -8.85 -4.58 9.53
CA ASN A 60 -9.65 -4.29 10.72
C ASN A 60 -9.98 -2.80 10.83
N ALA A 61 -9.01 -1.92 10.56
CA ALA A 61 -9.14 -0.47 10.65
C ALA A 61 -9.89 0.17 9.46
N ARG A 62 -9.77 -0.39 8.25
CA ARG A 62 -10.28 0.21 7.00
C ARG A 62 -11.23 -0.75 6.28
N LYS A 63 -12.52 -0.40 6.25
CA LYS A 63 -13.57 -1.22 5.60
C LYS A 63 -13.61 -1.07 4.08
N ASP A 64 -13.01 -0.03 3.52
CA ASP A 64 -12.90 0.20 2.08
C ASP A 64 -11.72 -0.56 1.43
N VAL A 65 -10.94 -1.30 2.22
CA VAL A 65 -9.76 -2.04 1.75
C VAL A 65 -10.12 -3.50 1.57
N GLY A 66 -9.98 -3.98 0.33
CA GLY A 66 -10.16 -5.39 -0.06
C GLY A 66 -8.88 -6.06 -0.55
N ALA A 67 -7.82 -5.30 -0.83
CA ALA A 67 -6.51 -5.85 -1.19
C ALA A 67 -5.37 -4.97 -0.68
N ILE A 68 -4.25 -5.62 -0.36
CA ILE A 68 -3.03 -4.98 0.15
C ILE A 68 -1.82 -5.55 -0.58
N VAL A 69 -0.92 -4.67 -0.99
CA VAL A 69 0.38 -5.00 -1.58
C VAL A 69 1.47 -4.30 -0.78
N HIS A 70 2.34 -5.07 -0.13
CA HIS A 70 3.58 -4.58 0.44
C HIS A 70 4.76 -4.98 -0.45
N TYR A 71 5.62 -4.01 -0.76
CA TYR A 71 6.69 -4.15 -1.75
C TYR A 71 7.88 -3.23 -1.44
N HIS A 72 9.01 -3.50 -2.09
CA HIS A 72 10.30 -2.83 -1.85
C HIS A 72 10.84 -2.18 -3.14
N PRO A 73 10.14 -1.20 -3.71
CA PRO A 73 10.53 -0.58 -4.97
C PRO A 73 11.69 0.40 -4.74
N ILE A 74 12.35 0.90 -5.78
CA ILE A 74 13.59 1.67 -5.61
C ILE A 74 13.29 3.09 -5.14
N TYR A 75 12.46 3.84 -5.87
CA TYR A 75 12.33 5.29 -5.67
C TYR A 75 11.52 5.64 -4.43
N SER A 76 10.41 4.95 -4.18
CA SER A 76 9.67 5.19 -2.93
C SER A 76 10.44 4.69 -1.70
N SER A 77 11.30 3.67 -1.83
CA SER A 77 12.19 3.27 -0.73
C SER A 77 13.26 4.32 -0.46
N VAL A 78 13.76 5.07 -1.46
CA VAL A 78 14.66 6.23 -1.22
C VAL A 78 13.99 7.28 -0.33
N LEU A 79 12.69 7.53 -0.53
CA LEU A 79 11.92 8.43 0.36
C LEU A 79 11.72 7.81 1.74
N ALA A 80 11.43 6.51 1.81
CA ALA A 80 11.24 5.79 3.05
C ALA A 80 12.50 5.81 3.93
N VAL A 81 13.70 5.53 3.38
CA VAL A 81 14.96 5.52 4.14
C VAL A 81 15.38 6.92 4.61
N THR A 82 14.89 7.98 3.95
CA THR A 82 15.15 9.37 4.34
C THR A 82 14.05 9.96 5.23
N GLY A 83 12.97 9.22 5.50
CA GLY A 83 11.84 9.68 6.30
C GLY A 83 11.00 10.78 5.63
N PHE A 84 11.14 11.00 4.32
CA PHE A 84 10.37 12.02 3.60
C PHE A 84 8.98 11.52 3.20
N SER A 85 8.03 12.44 3.18
CA SER A 85 6.74 12.22 2.51
C SER A 85 6.85 12.48 1.00
N LEU A 86 5.94 11.86 0.25
CA LEU A 86 5.75 12.12 -1.18
C LEU A 86 4.51 13.02 -1.37
N PRO A 87 4.67 14.30 -1.71
CA PRO A 87 3.54 15.19 -1.96
C PRO A 87 2.87 14.91 -3.32
N GLY A 88 1.61 15.33 -3.45
CA GLY A 88 0.86 15.33 -4.70
C GLY A 88 1.43 16.30 -5.73
N ILE A 89 2.22 15.78 -6.67
CA ILE A 89 2.87 16.56 -7.74
C ILE A 89 2.42 16.15 -9.15
N CYS A 90 1.65 15.07 -9.25
CA CYS A 90 1.04 14.57 -10.47
C CYS A 90 -0.47 14.42 -10.23
N GLU A 91 -1.25 14.78 -11.24
CA GLU A 91 -2.71 14.68 -11.30
C GLU A 91 -3.20 13.26 -11.03
N ASP A 92 -2.58 12.25 -11.65
CA ASP A 92 -2.99 10.86 -11.46
C ASP A 92 -2.70 10.36 -10.03
N PHE A 93 -1.59 10.80 -9.43
CA PHE A 93 -1.27 10.51 -8.03
C PHE A 93 -2.33 11.06 -7.09
N VAL A 94 -2.73 12.32 -7.25
CA VAL A 94 -3.71 12.92 -6.34
C VAL A 94 -5.12 12.35 -6.52
N GLN A 95 -5.44 11.89 -7.73
CA GLN A 95 -6.69 11.19 -8.04
C GLN A 95 -6.76 9.74 -7.53
N ILE A 96 -5.63 9.01 -7.54
CA ILE A 96 -5.60 7.57 -7.27
C ILE A 96 -5.10 7.26 -5.86
N VAL A 97 -4.05 7.94 -5.39
CA VAL A 97 -3.35 7.63 -4.14
C VAL A 97 -3.83 8.50 -2.99
N GLY A 98 -4.02 9.79 -3.28
CA GLY A 98 -4.40 10.83 -2.33
C GLY A 98 -3.45 12.02 -2.34
N GLU A 99 -3.61 12.93 -1.37
CA GLU A 99 -2.88 14.21 -1.30
C GLU A 99 -1.35 14.05 -1.13
N LYS A 100 -0.92 12.98 -0.44
CA LYS A 100 0.47 12.65 -0.13
C LYS A 100 0.58 11.20 0.35
N VAL A 101 1.79 10.65 0.33
CA VAL A 101 2.16 9.42 1.07
C VAL A 101 3.08 9.80 2.23
N LEU A 102 2.74 9.34 3.43
CA LEU A 102 3.50 9.58 4.66
C LEU A 102 4.48 8.44 4.95
N CYS A 103 5.53 8.75 5.71
CA CYS A 103 6.45 7.74 6.24
C CYS A 103 6.08 7.39 7.67
N ALA A 104 5.76 6.11 7.90
CA ALA A 104 5.50 5.56 9.22
C ALA A 104 6.77 5.53 10.06
N LYS A 105 6.60 5.55 11.39
CA LYS A 105 7.70 5.36 12.34
C LYS A 105 8.32 3.96 12.16
N TYR A 106 9.63 3.88 12.34
CA TYR A 106 10.36 2.63 12.28
C TYR A 106 9.87 1.64 13.34
N ALA A 107 9.81 0.37 12.98
CA ALA A 107 9.63 -0.77 13.86
C ALA A 107 10.13 -2.03 13.14
N LEU A 108 10.37 -3.11 13.88
CA LEU A 108 10.86 -4.35 13.29
C LEU A 108 9.82 -4.99 12.34
N PRO A 109 10.23 -5.54 11.19
CA PRO A 109 9.36 -6.31 10.31
C PRO A 109 8.61 -7.43 11.06
N GLY A 110 7.31 -7.56 10.79
CA GLY A 110 6.43 -8.54 11.43
C GLY A 110 6.02 -8.23 12.88
N SER A 111 6.43 -7.10 13.45
CA SER A 111 6.00 -6.69 14.79
C SER A 111 4.61 -6.06 14.80
N GLU A 112 3.90 -6.15 15.93
CA GLU A 112 2.67 -5.38 16.16
C GLU A 112 2.90 -3.87 16.10
N GLU A 113 4.08 -3.40 16.50
CA GLU A 113 4.43 -1.99 16.46
C GLU A 113 4.49 -1.47 15.02
N LEU A 114 5.07 -2.24 14.09
CA LEU A 114 5.04 -1.92 12.67
C LEU A 114 3.60 -1.82 12.15
N ALA A 115 2.75 -2.78 12.52
CA ALA A 115 1.35 -2.78 12.13
C ALA A 115 0.61 -1.53 12.64
N LYS A 116 0.79 -1.18 13.92
CA LYS A 116 0.21 0.04 14.54
C LYS A 116 0.70 1.32 13.85
N ASN A 117 2.01 1.42 13.60
CA ASN A 117 2.62 2.57 12.94
C ASN A 117 2.13 2.73 11.48
N ALA A 118 2.01 1.61 10.75
CA ALA A 118 1.51 1.59 9.39
C ALA A 118 0.04 2.04 9.32
N VAL A 119 -0.84 1.49 10.16
CA VAL A 119 -2.26 1.88 10.22
C VAL A 119 -2.41 3.37 10.54
N ALA A 120 -1.72 3.86 11.56
CA ALA A 120 -1.80 5.27 11.96
C ALA A 120 -1.35 6.24 10.85
N SER A 121 -0.29 5.88 10.12
CA SER A 121 0.29 6.74 9.08
C SER A 121 -0.46 6.64 7.75
N LEU A 122 -1.04 5.46 7.45
CA LEU A 122 -1.92 5.27 6.30
C LEU A 122 -3.15 6.17 6.44
N GLY A 123 -3.81 6.21 7.61
CA GLY A 123 -5.04 6.97 7.81
C GLY A 123 -6.07 6.58 6.75
N ASP A 124 -6.59 7.57 6.01
CA ASP A 124 -7.53 7.37 4.89
C ASP A 124 -6.87 7.24 3.50
N ARG A 125 -5.54 7.36 3.43
CA ARG A 125 -4.77 7.30 2.17
C ARG A 125 -4.73 5.88 1.62
N LYS A 126 -4.29 5.75 0.36
CA LYS A 126 -4.11 4.45 -0.30
C LYS A 126 -2.69 3.89 -0.20
N ALA A 127 -1.71 4.64 0.29
CA ALA A 127 -0.36 4.13 0.48
C ALA A 127 0.38 4.79 1.66
N VAL A 128 1.38 4.07 2.18
CA VAL A 128 2.25 4.47 3.29
C VAL A 128 3.66 3.94 3.05
N PHE A 129 4.68 4.75 3.37
CA PHE A 129 6.07 4.30 3.44
C PHE A 129 6.37 3.72 4.82
N LEU A 130 7.18 2.67 4.87
CA LEU A 130 7.69 2.07 6.09
C LEU A 130 9.17 2.47 6.20
N LEU A 131 9.52 3.29 7.21
CA LEU A 131 10.88 3.83 7.39
C LEU A 131 11.93 2.72 7.37
N ASN A 132 12.99 2.90 6.56
CA ASN A 132 14.06 1.93 6.32
C ASN A 132 13.62 0.56 5.80
N HIS A 133 12.41 0.46 5.25
CA HIS A 133 11.82 -0.81 4.90
C HIS A 133 11.30 -0.80 3.47
N GLY A 134 10.11 -0.24 3.20
CA GLY A 134 9.49 -0.32 1.88
C GLY A 134 8.20 0.49 1.79
N THR A 135 7.28 0.05 0.93
CA THR A 135 5.97 0.71 0.72
C THR A 135 4.84 -0.29 0.88
N LEU A 136 3.72 0.17 1.43
CA LEU A 136 2.48 -0.57 1.47
C LEU A 136 1.39 0.23 0.76
N SER A 137 0.68 -0.42 -0.15
CA SER A 137 -0.44 0.14 -0.90
C SER A 137 -1.70 -0.69 -0.68
N VAL A 138 -2.85 -0.03 -0.69
CA VAL A 138 -4.17 -0.63 -0.48
C VAL A 138 -5.13 -0.26 -1.60
N GLY A 139 -6.11 -1.11 -1.85
CA GLY A 139 -7.20 -0.87 -2.80
C GLY A 139 -8.46 -1.62 -2.40
N LYS A 140 -9.60 -1.30 -3.02
CA LYS A 140 -10.84 -2.06 -2.83
C LYS A 140 -10.75 -3.47 -3.42
N ASP A 141 -9.86 -3.65 -4.39
CA ASP A 141 -9.54 -4.89 -5.07
C ASP A 141 -8.05 -4.89 -5.47
N MET A 142 -7.55 -6.04 -5.93
CA MET A 142 -6.14 -6.20 -6.31
C MET A 142 -5.75 -5.27 -7.47
N LYS A 143 -6.67 -4.99 -8.40
CA LYS A 143 -6.42 -4.13 -9.55
C LYS A 143 -6.16 -2.69 -9.11
N GLU A 144 -6.94 -2.18 -8.17
CA GLU A 144 -6.72 -0.85 -7.58
C GLU A 144 -5.42 -0.83 -6.75
N ALA A 145 -5.16 -1.83 -5.91
CA ALA A 145 -3.94 -1.89 -5.10
C ALA A 145 -2.67 -1.87 -5.96
N MET A 146 -2.64 -2.66 -7.04
CA MET A 146 -1.53 -2.66 -8.01
C MET A 146 -1.40 -1.34 -8.77
N LYS A 147 -2.52 -0.69 -9.11
CA LYS A 147 -2.52 0.65 -9.73
C LYS A 147 -1.89 1.68 -8.78
N VAL A 148 -2.24 1.64 -7.50
CA VAL A 148 -1.65 2.49 -6.46
C VAL A 148 -0.14 2.23 -6.36
N CYS A 149 0.31 0.96 -6.35
CA CYS A 149 1.75 0.63 -6.35
C CYS A 149 2.51 1.32 -7.49
N TYR A 150 1.99 1.19 -8.71
CA TYR A 150 2.61 1.79 -9.90
C TYR A 150 2.69 3.31 -9.80
N VAL A 151 1.57 3.96 -9.45
CA VAL A 151 1.51 5.43 -9.38
C VAL A 151 2.39 5.98 -8.27
N VAL A 152 2.45 5.33 -7.11
CA VAL A 152 3.35 5.74 -6.02
C VAL A 152 4.82 5.69 -6.47
N GLU A 153 5.25 4.59 -7.10
CA GLU A 153 6.65 4.46 -7.53
C GLU A 153 6.99 5.44 -8.66
N LYS A 154 6.09 5.59 -9.66
CA LYS A 154 6.24 6.55 -10.75
C LYS A 154 6.38 7.98 -10.20
N THR A 155 5.52 8.38 -9.27
CA THR A 155 5.55 9.73 -8.70
C THR A 155 6.75 9.93 -7.78
N ALA A 156 7.19 8.91 -7.04
CA ALA A 156 8.43 8.97 -6.26
C ALA A 156 9.64 9.20 -7.17
N HIS A 157 9.72 8.50 -8.31
CA HIS A 157 10.77 8.68 -9.31
C HIS A 157 10.79 10.11 -9.85
N ILE A 158 9.63 10.63 -10.28
CA ILE A 158 9.49 12.02 -10.77
C ILE A 158 9.88 13.02 -9.68
N TYR A 159 9.41 12.83 -8.45
CA TYR A 159 9.70 13.74 -7.34
C TYR A 159 11.20 13.82 -7.05
N ILE A 160 11.89 12.68 -6.98
CA ILE A 160 13.33 12.63 -6.74
C ILE A 160 14.10 13.30 -7.89
N LEU A 161 13.81 12.95 -9.14
CA LEU A 161 14.48 13.57 -10.29
C LEU A 161 14.16 15.06 -10.42
N SER A 162 12.94 15.49 -10.09
CA SER A 162 12.57 16.91 -10.19
C SER A 162 13.48 17.78 -9.32
N LYS A 163 13.97 17.27 -8.18
CA LYS A 163 14.86 17.99 -7.27
C LYS A 163 16.25 18.25 -7.86
N SER A 164 16.71 17.48 -8.85
CA SER A 164 17.97 17.75 -9.53
C SER A 164 17.82 18.81 -10.63
N VAL A 165 16.60 19.06 -11.10
CA VAL A 165 16.28 20.06 -12.13
C VAL A 165 15.89 21.40 -11.50
N GLY A 166 15.11 21.38 -10.40
CA GLY A 166 14.68 22.60 -9.73
C GLY A 166 13.69 22.38 -8.58
N LYS A 167 12.98 23.44 -8.20
CA LYS A 167 11.98 23.38 -7.14
C LYS A 167 10.70 22.70 -7.64
N CYS A 168 10.37 21.56 -7.05
CA CYS A 168 9.12 20.85 -7.31
C CYS A 168 7.90 21.72 -6.94
N ARG A 169 6.87 21.72 -7.79
CA ARG A 169 5.60 22.43 -7.56
C ARG A 169 4.54 21.42 -7.13
N ILE A 170 3.93 21.70 -5.98
CA ILE A 170 2.88 20.84 -5.40
C ILE A 170 1.52 21.32 -5.90
N ILE A 171 0.62 20.39 -6.20
CA ILE A 171 -0.75 20.72 -6.60
C ILE A 171 -1.48 21.32 -5.39
N PRO A 172 -2.17 22.48 -5.52
CA PRO A 172 -2.94 23.08 -4.44
C PRO A 172 -4.01 22.12 -3.88
N GLU A 173 -4.27 22.18 -2.57
CA GLU A 173 -5.22 21.26 -1.90
C GLU A 173 -6.65 21.40 -2.45
N GLU A 174 -7.06 22.62 -2.81
CA GLU A 174 -8.34 22.91 -3.46
C GLU A 174 -8.47 22.20 -4.81
N ASP A 175 -7.43 22.24 -5.65
CA ASP A 175 -7.40 21.56 -6.94
C ASP A 175 -7.39 20.03 -6.76
N ILE A 176 -6.69 19.51 -5.75
CA ILE A 176 -6.70 18.08 -5.41
C ILE A 176 -8.13 17.60 -5.14
N LYS A 177 -8.90 18.36 -4.34
CA LYS A 177 -10.30 18.00 -4.02
C LYS A 177 -11.17 17.99 -5.28
N VAL A 178 -11.01 18.98 -6.16
CA VAL A 178 -11.72 19.03 -7.45
C VAL A 178 -11.36 17.84 -8.32
N MET A 179 -10.08 17.49 -8.43
CA MET A 179 -9.61 16.35 -9.23
C MET A 179 -10.13 15.02 -8.70
N GLN A 180 -10.16 14.84 -7.37
CA GLN A 180 -10.69 13.64 -6.73
C GLN A 180 -12.19 13.50 -6.92
N ASP A 181 -12.95 14.58 -6.80
CA ASP A 181 -14.39 14.59 -7.07
C ASP A 181 -14.68 14.24 -8.53
N PHE A 182 -13.98 14.87 -9.47
CA PHE A 182 -14.10 14.59 -10.90
C PHE A 182 -13.78 13.12 -11.24
N ALA A 183 -12.70 12.57 -10.69
CA ALA A 183 -12.32 11.18 -10.90
C ALA A 183 -13.37 10.18 -10.37
N LYS A 184 -14.03 10.52 -9.27
CA LYS A 184 -15.06 9.67 -8.64
C LYS A 184 -16.41 9.78 -9.34
N ASN A 185 -16.81 10.98 -9.74
CA ASN A 185 -18.19 11.27 -10.11
C ASN A 185 -18.41 11.46 -11.61
N SER A 186 -17.39 11.91 -12.35
CA SER A 186 -17.55 12.42 -13.73
C SER A 186 -16.65 11.75 -14.76
N TYR A 187 -15.51 11.19 -14.36
CA TYR A 187 -14.56 10.60 -15.30
C TYR A 187 -15.12 9.34 -15.99
N GLY A 188 -15.11 9.34 -17.33
CA GLY A 188 -15.53 8.19 -18.13
C GLY A 188 -17.04 7.91 -18.16
N LYS A 189 -17.87 8.81 -17.60
CA LYS A 189 -19.33 8.77 -17.77
C LYS A 189 -19.71 9.66 -18.96
N GLN A 190 -20.41 9.08 -19.93
CA GLN A 190 -21.08 9.84 -21.01
C GLN A 190 -22.31 10.56 -20.45
#